data_AF-M0N3B4-F1
#
_entry.id   AF-M0N3B4-F1
#
_cell.length_a   1.000
_cell.length_b   1.000
_cell.length_c   1.000
_cell.angle_alpha   90.00
_cell.angle_beta   90.00
_cell.angle_gamma   90.00
#
_symmetry.space_group_name_H-M   'P 1'
#
loop_
_entity.id
_entity.type
_entity.pdbx_description
1 polymer ?
#
loop_
_entity_poly.entity_id
_entity_poly.type
_entity_poly.pdbx_seq_one_letter_code
_entity_poly.pdbx_strand_id
1 'polypeptide(L)'
;MTEDSPSPATPADAGDEAEIPEDVRRYERFTKMDGARYERANDFLRERTYITAREWAIARLCADFRTETGVEMTKIGEHLPELVPFMTDTYTPQAVNQARAAFEEKVRKAGATFLYGAMCDFFTAEELDDVMYEATEVAKFLLEVEGVDLAVGEELDSEERISSTMREVRAQSAALRHDDLTCPHCGEEFAASDAADDHTANEADDGDDEQADTE
;
A
#
# COMPACT_ATOMS: atom_id res chain seq x y z
N MET A 1 -8.18 24.11 73.63
CA MET A 1 -9.19 24.30 72.57
C MET A 1 -8.43 24.83 71.37
N THR A 2 -8.03 23.93 70.47
CA THR A 2 -7.35 24.26 69.21
C THR A 2 -8.40 24.22 68.13
N GLU A 3 -8.68 25.36 67.52
CA GLU A 3 -9.65 25.52 66.44
C GLU A 3 -9.04 25.01 65.13
N ASP A 4 -9.76 24.07 64.52
CA ASP A 4 -9.44 23.39 63.27
C ASP A 4 -9.94 24.27 62.11
N SER A 5 -9.01 24.82 61.33
CA SER A 5 -9.33 25.60 60.12
C SER A 5 -9.54 24.66 58.94
N PRO A 6 -10.67 24.72 58.20
CA PRO A 6 -10.86 23.87 57.05
C PRO A 6 -10.05 24.39 55.85
N SER A 7 -9.26 23.50 55.26
CA SER A 7 -8.51 23.71 54.02
C SER A 7 -9.48 23.84 52.82
N PRO A 8 -9.22 24.71 51.83
CA PRO A 8 -10.12 24.89 50.69
C PRO A 8 -10.04 23.67 49.76
N ALA A 9 -11.18 23.03 49.50
CA ALA A 9 -11.31 21.98 48.51
C ALA A 9 -11.05 22.57 47.11
N THR A 10 -10.01 22.07 46.45
CA THR A 10 -9.77 22.26 45.01
C THR A 10 -10.96 21.68 44.24
N PRO A 11 -11.58 22.42 43.31
CA PRO A 11 -12.60 21.83 42.45
C PRO A 11 -11.91 20.78 41.57
N ALA A 12 -12.42 19.55 41.63
CA ALA A 12 -12.03 18.50 40.72
C ALA A 12 -12.31 18.97 39.29
N ASP A 13 -11.27 18.92 38.48
CA ASP A 13 -11.31 19.08 37.03
C ASP A 13 -12.19 17.97 36.45
N ALA A 14 -13.49 18.26 36.32
CA ALA A 14 -14.40 17.50 35.49
C ALA A 14 -14.11 17.92 34.04
N GLY A 15 -13.00 17.39 33.52
CA GLY A 15 -12.71 17.42 32.10
C GLY A 15 -13.86 16.77 31.34
N ASP A 16 -14.39 17.54 30.41
CA ASP A 16 -15.48 17.24 29.49
C ASP A 16 -15.13 16.00 28.64
N GLU A 17 -15.42 14.79 29.12
CA GLU A 17 -15.62 13.64 28.23
C GLU A 17 -16.94 13.89 27.49
N ALA A 18 -16.88 14.75 26.48
CA ALA A 18 -17.96 14.87 25.51
C ALA A 18 -18.27 13.47 25.01
N GLU A 19 -19.46 12.94 25.36
CA GLU A 19 -19.89 11.60 25.00
C GLU A 19 -19.77 11.42 23.49
N ILE A 20 -18.71 10.70 23.07
CA ILE A 20 -18.47 10.38 21.67
C ILE A 20 -19.73 9.70 21.12
N PRO A 21 -20.35 10.20 20.04
CA PRO A 21 -21.55 9.61 19.48
C PRO A 21 -21.40 8.10 19.25
N GLU A 22 -22.43 7.29 19.55
CA GLU A 22 -22.35 5.80 19.44
C GLU A 22 -21.93 5.32 18.05
N ASP A 23 -22.31 6.07 17.03
CA ASP A 23 -21.99 5.84 15.62
C ASP A 23 -20.56 6.28 15.24
N VAL A 24 -19.83 6.96 16.12
CA VAL A 24 -18.39 7.28 16.02
C VAL A 24 -17.56 6.29 16.83
N ARG A 25 -18.05 5.87 18.02
CA ARG A 25 -17.43 4.83 18.87
C ARG A 25 -17.26 3.48 18.19
N ARG A 26 -18.05 3.23 17.14
CA ARG A 26 -18.03 1.99 16.35
C ARG A 26 -16.68 1.71 15.67
N TYR A 27 -15.80 2.71 15.52
CA TYR A 27 -14.55 2.58 14.77
C TYR A 27 -13.33 2.33 15.67
N GLU A 28 -13.27 1.14 16.24
CA GLU A 28 -12.18 0.72 17.15
C GLU A 28 -10.83 0.52 16.46
N ARG A 29 -10.77 0.45 15.13
CA ARG A 29 -9.55 0.10 14.37
C ARG A 29 -8.39 1.03 14.68
N PHE A 30 -8.60 2.34 14.52
CA PHE A 30 -7.57 3.34 14.76
C PHE A 30 -7.44 3.69 16.24
N THR A 31 -8.51 3.58 17.03
CA THR A 31 -8.43 3.66 18.50
C THR A 31 -7.53 2.56 19.09
N LYS A 32 -7.46 1.38 18.44
CA LYS A 32 -6.55 0.28 18.81
C LYS A 32 -5.13 0.43 18.24
N MET A 33 -4.87 1.40 17.36
CA MET A 33 -3.50 1.72 16.95
C MET A 33 -2.85 2.59 18.02
N ASP A 34 -1.97 1.99 18.82
CA ASP A 34 -1.11 2.75 19.73
C ASP A 34 -0.08 3.60 18.96
N GLY A 35 0.61 4.50 19.67
CA GLY A 35 1.62 5.36 19.08
C GLY A 35 2.77 4.60 18.40
N ALA A 36 3.14 3.43 18.91
CA ALA A 36 4.23 2.62 18.36
C ALA A 36 3.84 1.92 17.04
N ARG A 37 2.59 1.44 16.93
CA ARG A 37 2.04 0.89 15.68
C ARG A 37 1.87 1.98 14.63
N TYR A 38 1.52 3.21 15.03
CA TYR A 38 1.52 4.35 14.13
C TYR A 38 2.91 4.71 13.63
N GLU A 39 3.91 4.86 14.50
CA GLU A 39 5.29 5.19 14.09
C GLU A 39 5.79 4.19 13.07
N ARG A 40 5.56 2.88 13.32
CA ARG A 40 5.84 1.82 12.35
C ARG A 40 5.10 2.01 11.02
N ALA A 41 3.82 2.34 11.04
CA ALA A 41 3.04 2.59 9.83
C ALA A 41 3.57 3.81 9.06
N ASN A 42 3.91 4.89 9.75
CA ASN A 42 4.40 6.13 9.15
C ASN A 42 5.77 5.94 8.48
N ASP A 43 6.70 5.26 9.17
CA ASP A 43 8.02 4.96 8.61
C ASP A 43 7.89 4.01 7.42
N PHE A 44 7.06 2.97 7.55
CA PHE A 44 6.80 2.02 6.47
C PHE A 44 6.19 2.69 5.23
N LEU A 45 5.16 3.51 5.41
CA LEU A 45 4.52 4.24 4.31
C LEU A 45 5.51 5.17 3.60
N ARG A 46 6.37 5.84 4.37
CA ARG A 46 7.42 6.71 3.82
C ARG A 46 8.46 5.93 3.02
N GLU A 47 8.82 4.73 3.46
CA GLU A 47 9.84 3.91 2.80
C GLU A 47 9.30 3.18 1.56
N ARG A 48 8.05 2.74 1.59
CA ARG A 48 7.49 1.81 0.59
C ARG A 48 6.45 2.41 -0.34
N THR A 49 5.96 3.62 -0.05
CA THR A 49 4.84 4.21 -0.80
C THR A 49 5.02 5.71 -1.03
N TYR A 50 4.18 6.28 -1.90
CA TYR A 50 4.08 7.73 -2.09
C TYR A 50 3.00 8.38 -1.20
N ILE A 51 2.26 7.61 -0.40
CA ILE A 51 1.18 8.14 0.45
C ILE A 51 1.74 8.46 1.84
N THR A 52 1.22 9.51 2.44
CA THR A 52 1.53 9.88 3.82
C THR A 52 0.64 9.12 4.80
N ALA A 53 1.06 8.97 6.05
CA ALA A 53 0.23 8.37 7.09
C ALA A 53 -1.12 9.09 7.26
N ARG A 54 -1.14 10.41 7.01
CA ARG A 54 -2.38 11.20 7.05
C ARG A 54 -3.35 10.85 5.93
N GLU A 55 -2.87 10.79 4.70
CA GLU A 55 -3.68 10.43 3.54
C GLU A 55 -4.21 9.00 3.67
N TRP A 56 -3.38 8.07 4.13
CA TRP A 56 -3.77 6.68 4.41
C TRP A 56 -4.89 6.59 5.46
N ALA A 57 -4.70 7.20 6.64
CA ALA A 57 -5.70 7.15 7.71
C ALA A 57 -7.03 7.79 7.29
N ILE A 58 -7.00 8.95 6.64
CA ILE A 58 -8.22 9.62 6.16
C ILE A 58 -8.89 8.82 5.04
N ALA A 59 -8.14 8.23 4.11
CA ALA A 59 -8.71 7.39 3.06
C ALA A 59 -9.41 6.16 3.63
N ARG A 60 -8.85 5.55 4.68
CA ARG A 60 -9.49 4.46 5.42
C ARG A 60 -10.75 4.90 6.14
N LEU A 61 -10.71 5.99 6.88
CA LEU A 61 -11.91 6.57 7.50
C LEU A 61 -12.99 6.90 6.46
N CYS A 62 -12.63 7.41 5.30
CA CYS A 62 -13.58 7.66 4.21
C CYS A 62 -14.17 6.38 3.59
N ALA A 63 -13.46 5.26 3.66
CA ALA A 63 -14.00 3.96 3.26
C ALA A 63 -14.97 3.43 4.33
N ASP A 64 -14.61 3.60 5.59
CA ASP A 64 -15.35 3.12 6.76
C ASP A 64 -16.67 3.90 7.00
N PHE A 65 -16.64 5.23 6.86
CA PHE A 65 -17.80 6.13 7.00
C PHE A 65 -18.58 6.36 5.69
N ARG A 66 -18.49 5.41 4.75
CA ARG A 66 -19.28 5.45 3.53
C ARG A 66 -20.69 4.94 3.79
N THR A 67 -21.68 5.74 3.40
CA THR A 67 -23.12 5.44 3.47
C THR A 67 -23.70 5.34 2.06
N GLU A 68 -25.00 5.03 1.96
CA GLU A 68 -25.72 5.03 0.68
C GLU A 68 -25.68 6.38 -0.05
N THR A 69 -25.59 7.49 0.70
CA THR A 69 -25.66 8.86 0.16
C THR A 69 -24.30 9.52 -0.05
N GLY A 70 -23.21 8.92 0.42
CA GLY A 70 -21.87 9.47 0.27
C GLY A 70 -20.95 9.12 1.43
N VAL A 71 -19.96 9.97 1.70
CA VAL A 71 -19.06 9.82 2.86
C VAL A 71 -19.35 10.92 3.86
N GLU A 72 -19.44 10.58 5.16
CA GLU A 72 -19.71 11.53 6.24
C GLU A 72 -18.50 12.41 6.58
N MET A 73 -18.05 13.24 5.62
CA MET A 73 -16.84 14.07 5.74
C MET A 73 -16.82 14.95 6.99
N THR A 74 -17.98 15.53 7.34
CA THR A 74 -18.13 16.37 8.53
C THR A 74 -17.84 15.58 9.80
N LYS A 75 -18.45 14.39 9.93
CA LYS A 75 -18.31 13.54 11.09
C LYS A 75 -16.88 13.02 11.27
N ILE A 76 -16.23 12.65 10.16
CA ILE A 76 -14.81 12.27 10.17
C ILE A 76 -13.95 13.42 10.68
N GLY A 77 -14.17 14.63 10.17
CA GLY A 77 -13.36 15.80 10.48
C GLY A 77 -13.52 16.29 11.92
N GLU A 78 -14.76 16.34 12.41
CA GLU A 78 -15.09 16.79 13.76
C GLU A 78 -14.57 15.84 14.85
N HIS A 79 -14.52 14.53 14.56
CA HIS A 79 -14.08 13.50 15.51
C HIS A 79 -12.69 12.93 15.20
N LEU A 80 -11.89 13.64 14.41
CA LEU A 80 -10.60 13.11 13.95
C LEU A 80 -9.63 12.78 15.10
N PRO A 81 -9.51 13.59 16.17
CA PRO A 81 -8.65 13.26 17.31
C PRO A 81 -9.07 12.01 18.07
N GLU A 82 -10.37 11.71 18.15
CA GLU A 82 -10.89 10.51 18.79
C GLU A 82 -10.75 9.29 17.89
N LEU A 83 -10.95 9.48 16.58
CA LEU A 83 -10.83 8.42 15.58
C LEU A 83 -9.38 8.02 15.35
N VAL A 84 -8.46 8.98 15.30
CA VAL A 84 -7.06 8.78 14.94
C VAL A 84 -6.18 9.51 15.96
N PRO A 85 -5.76 8.84 17.04
CA PRO A 85 -5.15 9.50 18.21
C PRO A 85 -3.88 10.34 17.95
N PHE A 86 -3.19 10.10 16.83
CA PHE A 86 -2.03 10.90 16.42
C PHE A 86 -2.39 12.16 15.62
N MET A 87 -3.64 12.30 15.18
CA MET A 87 -4.18 13.51 14.56
C MET A 87 -4.90 14.35 15.61
N THR A 88 -4.13 15.14 16.36
CA THR A 88 -4.63 15.89 17.51
C THR A 88 -5.61 17.03 17.16
N ASP A 89 -5.69 17.41 15.89
CA ASP A 89 -6.54 18.51 15.42
C ASP A 89 -7.74 18.00 14.63
N THR A 90 -8.91 18.62 14.84
CA THR A 90 -10.10 18.41 14.01
C THR A 90 -9.89 18.96 12.60
N TYR A 91 -10.49 18.31 11.60
CA TYR A 91 -10.41 18.73 10.20
C TYR A 91 -11.75 19.29 9.73
N THR A 92 -11.69 20.26 8.82
CA THR A 92 -12.88 20.66 8.07
C THR A 92 -13.30 19.55 7.09
N PRO A 93 -14.57 19.45 6.69
CA PRO A 93 -15.02 18.50 5.66
C PRO A 93 -14.19 18.62 4.37
N GLN A 94 -13.80 19.85 4.02
CA GLN A 94 -12.98 20.14 2.85
C GLN A 94 -11.58 19.52 2.97
N ALA A 95 -10.96 19.60 4.15
CA ALA A 95 -9.64 19.04 4.41
C ALA A 95 -9.66 17.51 4.36
N VAL A 96 -10.71 16.87 4.91
CA VAL A 96 -10.93 15.42 4.80
C VAL A 96 -11.04 15.01 3.32
N ASN A 97 -11.87 15.70 2.55
CA ASN A 97 -12.04 15.41 1.12
C ASN A 97 -10.74 15.62 0.32
N GLN A 98 -9.95 16.65 0.64
CA GLN A 98 -8.65 16.89 -0.01
C GLN A 98 -7.65 15.78 0.26
N ALA A 99 -7.54 15.31 1.51
CA ALA A 99 -6.65 14.21 1.84
C ALA A 99 -7.06 12.90 1.15
N ARG A 100 -8.37 12.62 1.11
CA ARG A 100 -8.90 11.48 0.33
C ARG A 100 -8.58 11.61 -1.16
N ALA A 101 -8.82 12.78 -1.75
CA ALA A 101 -8.55 13.01 -3.17
C ALA A 101 -7.05 12.87 -3.51
N ALA A 102 -6.17 13.34 -2.62
CA ALA A 102 -4.73 13.17 -2.77
C ALA A 102 -4.30 11.69 -2.78
N PHE A 103 -4.89 10.87 -1.90
CA PHE A 103 -4.70 9.42 -1.94
C PHE A 103 -5.16 8.82 -3.29
N GLU A 104 -6.39 9.13 -3.73
CA GLU A 104 -6.95 8.60 -4.98
C GLU A 104 -6.12 9.04 -6.21
N GLU A 105 -5.61 10.27 -6.23
CA GLU A 105 -4.76 10.77 -7.30
C GLU A 105 -3.42 10.01 -7.36
N LYS A 106 -2.80 9.74 -6.22
CA LYS A 106 -1.55 8.96 -6.14
C LYS A 106 -1.75 7.52 -6.62
N VAL A 107 -2.84 6.87 -6.20
CA VAL A 107 -3.20 5.52 -6.68
C VAL A 107 -3.38 5.52 -8.20
N ARG A 108 -4.11 6.51 -8.74
CA ARG A 108 -4.34 6.61 -10.19
C ARG A 108 -3.04 6.80 -10.97
N LYS A 109 -2.15 7.67 -10.49
CA LYS A 109 -0.85 7.93 -11.13
C LYS A 109 0.05 6.70 -11.07
N ALA A 110 0.18 6.07 -9.90
CA ALA A 110 0.96 4.86 -9.73
C ALA A 110 0.47 3.72 -10.63
N GLY A 111 -0.85 3.48 -10.68
CA GLY A 111 -1.45 2.47 -11.56
C GLY A 111 -1.22 2.74 -13.04
N ALA A 112 -1.35 3.99 -13.49
CA ALA A 112 -1.06 4.37 -14.86
C ALA A 112 0.41 4.16 -15.23
N THR A 113 1.34 4.54 -14.34
CA THR A 113 2.79 4.36 -14.55
C THR A 113 3.18 2.88 -14.54
N PHE A 114 2.66 2.09 -13.61
CA PHE A 114 2.88 0.65 -13.54
C PHE A 114 2.41 -0.04 -14.82
N LEU A 115 1.15 0.21 -15.21
CA LEU A 115 0.59 -0.44 -16.39
C LEU A 115 1.31 -0.04 -17.67
N TYR A 116 1.72 1.23 -17.80
CA TYR A 116 2.57 1.67 -18.92
C TYR A 116 3.89 0.88 -18.96
N GLY A 117 4.58 0.72 -17.82
CA GLY A 117 5.82 -0.07 -17.76
C GLY A 117 5.60 -1.53 -18.13
N ALA A 118 4.54 -2.16 -17.61
CA ALA A 118 4.16 -3.53 -17.94
C ALA A 118 3.80 -3.69 -19.42
N MET A 119 3.17 -2.68 -20.02
CA MET A 119 2.77 -2.66 -21.44
C MET A 119 3.89 -2.26 -22.41
N CYS A 120 5.06 -1.83 -21.92
CA CYS A 120 6.20 -1.41 -22.75
C CYS A 120 7.44 -2.30 -22.62
N ASP A 121 7.33 -3.48 -22.00
CA ASP A 121 8.44 -4.41 -21.71
C ASP A 121 9.59 -3.74 -20.94
N PHE A 122 9.27 -2.78 -20.07
CA PHE A 122 10.25 -2.25 -19.13
C PHE A 122 10.59 -3.24 -18.02
N PHE A 123 9.73 -4.23 -17.82
CA PHE A 123 9.89 -5.33 -16.88
C PHE A 123 9.73 -6.64 -17.63
N THR A 124 10.64 -7.58 -17.35
CA THR A 124 10.51 -8.98 -17.72
C THR A 124 9.35 -9.66 -16.94
N ALA A 125 9.12 -10.94 -17.23
CA ALA A 125 8.18 -11.78 -16.47
C ALA A 125 8.45 -11.74 -14.97
N GLU A 126 9.71 -12.03 -14.65
CA GLU A 126 10.20 -12.27 -13.30
C GLU A 126 10.23 -10.95 -12.53
N GLU A 127 10.67 -9.85 -13.17
CA GLU A 127 10.63 -8.52 -12.55
C GLU A 127 9.20 -8.04 -12.29
N LEU A 128 8.24 -8.38 -13.17
CA LEU A 128 6.83 -8.05 -12.93
C LEU A 128 6.27 -8.86 -11.75
N ASP A 129 6.63 -10.13 -11.64
CA ASP A 129 6.26 -10.97 -10.50
C ASP A 129 6.88 -10.44 -9.19
N ASP A 130 8.14 -10.01 -9.21
CA ASP A 130 8.82 -9.38 -8.07
C ASP A 130 8.12 -8.10 -7.61
N VAL A 131 7.75 -7.22 -8.55
CA VAL A 131 6.99 -5.99 -8.24
C VAL A 131 5.65 -6.33 -7.60
N MET A 132 4.97 -7.37 -8.09
CA MET A 132 3.67 -7.80 -7.56
C MET A 132 3.80 -8.44 -6.17
N TYR A 133 4.85 -9.22 -5.94
CA TYR A 133 5.17 -9.77 -4.64
C TYR A 133 5.41 -8.63 -3.63
N GLU A 134 6.27 -7.68 -3.95
CA GLU A 134 6.54 -6.54 -3.08
C GLU A 134 5.28 -5.72 -2.80
N ALA A 135 4.48 -5.42 -3.83
CA ALA A 135 3.23 -4.68 -3.66
C ALA A 135 2.23 -5.40 -2.75
N THR A 136 2.18 -6.75 -2.83
CA THR A 136 1.31 -7.59 -2.01
C THR A 136 1.77 -7.59 -0.56
N GLU A 137 3.08 -7.74 -0.31
CA GLU A 137 3.65 -7.66 1.05
C GLU A 137 3.42 -6.29 1.70
N VAL A 138 3.56 -5.21 0.92
CA VAL A 138 3.24 -3.84 1.37
C VAL A 138 1.76 -3.72 1.75
N ALA A 139 0.86 -4.26 0.94
CA ALA A 139 -0.58 -4.23 1.23
C ALA A 139 -0.93 -5.04 2.49
N LYS A 140 -0.35 -6.23 2.67
CA LYS A 140 -0.55 -7.08 3.85
C LYS A 140 -0.08 -6.39 5.13
N PHE A 141 1.12 -5.81 5.12
CA PHE A 141 1.62 -5.08 6.28
C PHE A 141 0.66 -3.97 6.70
N LEU A 142 0.14 -3.20 5.73
CA LEU A 142 -0.84 -2.16 6.02
C LEU A 142 -2.16 -2.72 6.57
N LEU A 143 -2.63 -3.87 6.09
CA LEU A 143 -3.79 -4.56 6.64
C LEU A 143 -3.55 -5.07 8.08
N GLU A 144 -2.37 -5.61 8.36
CA GLU A 144 -1.98 -6.07 9.70
C GLU A 144 -1.91 -4.89 10.69
N VAL A 145 -1.34 -3.76 10.26
CA VAL A 145 -1.32 -2.51 11.03
C VAL A 145 -2.75 -2.04 11.36
N GLU A 146 -3.69 -2.25 10.46
CA GLU A 146 -5.12 -1.98 10.69
C GLU A 146 -5.82 -3.00 11.60
N GLY A 147 -5.09 -3.99 12.13
CA GLY A 147 -5.65 -5.06 12.95
C GLY A 147 -6.52 -6.04 12.15
N VAL A 148 -6.35 -6.12 10.83
CA VAL A 148 -6.88 -7.21 10.02
C VAL A 148 -5.89 -8.37 10.12
N ASP A 149 -6.29 -9.42 10.84
CA ASP A 149 -5.52 -10.66 10.91
C ASP A 149 -6.02 -11.59 9.80
N LEU A 150 -5.23 -11.76 8.75
CA LEU A 150 -5.54 -12.69 7.66
C LEU A 150 -5.05 -14.08 8.09
N ALA A 151 -5.91 -15.09 8.01
CA ALA A 151 -5.44 -16.45 8.20
C ALA A 151 -4.44 -16.80 7.08
N VAL A 152 -3.36 -17.51 7.40
CA VAL A 152 -2.31 -17.90 6.42
C VAL A 152 -2.89 -18.53 5.14
N GLY A 153 -3.98 -19.31 5.25
CA GLY A 153 -4.65 -19.87 4.07
C GLY A 153 -5.30 -18.80 3.18
N GLU A 154 -5.97 -17.81 3.77
CA GLU A 154 -6.59 -16.68 3.04
C GLU A 154 -5.53 -15.77 2.41
N GLU A 155 -4.39 -15.66 3.07
CA GLU A 155 -3.22 -14.94 2.59
C GLU A 155 -2.68 -15.57 1.29
N LEU A 156 -2.36 -16.86 1.31
CA LEU A 156 -1.86 -17.61 0.15
C LEU A 156 -2.88 -17.65 -1.00
N ASP A 157 -4.16 -17.82 -0.69
CA ASP A 157 -5.23 -17.81 -1.69
C ASP A 157 -5.35 -16.44 -2.37
N SER A 158 -5.13 -15.36 -1.62
CA SER A 158 -5.16 -14.00 -2.17
C SER A 158 -3.96 -13.75 -3.10
N GLU A 159 -2.77 -14.21 -2.72
CA GLU A 159 -1.56 -14.12 -3.54
C GLU A 159 -1.70 -14.87 -4.88
N GLU A 160 -2.15 -16.13 -4.83
CA GLU A 160 -2.31 -16.94 -6.06
C GLU A 160 -3.30 -16.28 -7.02
N ARG A 161 -4.40 -15.72 -6.50
CA ARG A 161 -5.41 -15.01 -7.31
C ARG A 161 -4.87 -13.73 -7.94
N ILE A 162 -4.09 -12.95 -7.19
CA ILE A 162 -3.45 -11.73 -7.69
C ILE A 162 -2.42 -12.09 -8.78
N SER A 163 -1.53 -13.06 -8.51
CA SER A 163 -0.53 -13.54 -9.46
C SER A 163 -1.18 -14.09 -10.74
N SER A 164 -2.23 -14.90 -10.62
CA SER A 164 -2.97 -15.43 -11.77
C SER A 164 -3.54 -14.31 -12.64
N THR A 165 -4.10 -13.27 -12.03
CA THR A 165 -4.70 -12.14 -12.76
C THR A 165 -3.62 -11.34 -13.51
N MET A 166 -2.44 -11.16 -12.91
CA MET A 166 -1.34 -10.43 -13.56
C MET A 166 -0.70 -11.20 -14.70
N ARG A 167 -0.57 -12.54 -14.58
CA ARG A 167 -0.19 -13.41 -15.69
C ARG A 167 -1.14 -13.24 -16.87
N GLU A 168 -2.44 -13.11 -16.61
CA GLU A 168 -3.45 -12.85 -17.63
C GLU A 168 -3.29 -11.45 -18.26
N VAL A 169 -3.09 -10.40 -17.46
CA VAL A 169 -2.82 -9.03 -17.96
C VAL A 169 -1.59 -9.00 -18.86
N ARG A 170 -0.51 -9.70 -18.49
CA ARG A 170 0.70 -9.79 -19.30
C ARG A 170 0.46 -10.53 -20.61
N ALA A 171 -0.24 -11.67 -20.57
CA ALA A 171 -0.58 -12.43 -21.77
C ALA A 171 -1.42 -11.59 -22.76
N GLN A 172 -2.42 -10.85 -22.27
CA GLN A 172 -3.23 -9.95 -23.09
C GLN A 172 -2.41 -8.76 -23.63
N SER A 173 -1.51 -8.21 -22.82
CA SER A 173 -0.64 -7.10 -23.22
C SER A 173 0.39 -7.52 -24.27
N ALA A 174 0.87 -8.76 -24.20
CA ALA A 174 1.71 -9.35 -25.22
C ALA A 174 0.92 -9.50 -26.53
N ALA A 175 -0.27 -10.10 -26.49
CA ALA A 175 -1.12 -10.24 -27.69
C ALA A 175 -1.33 -8.89 -28.42
N LEU A 176 -1.64 -7.81 -27.70
CA LEU A 176 -1.80 -6.47 -28.27
C LEU A 176 -0.57 -5.92 -28.99
N ARG A 177 0.65 -6.32 -28.59
CA ARG A 177 1.90 -5.88 -29.21
C ARG A 177 2.33 -6.77 -30.38
N HIS A 178 1.96 -8.06 -30.33
CA HIS A 178 2.34 -9.03 -31.34
C HIS A 178 1.39 -9.04 -32.55
N ASP A 179 0.20 -8.45 -32.43
CA ASP A 179 -0.73 -8.23 -33.55
C ASP A 179 -0.21 -7.20 -34.59
N ASP A 180 0.83 -6.40 -34.26
CA ASP A 180 1.38 -5.34 -35.13
C ASP A 180 2.88 -5.55 -35.46
N LEU A 181 3.32 -6.78 -35.71
CA LEU A 181 4.73 -7.06 -36.08
C LEU A 181 5.09 -6.72 -37.54
N THR A 182 4.42 -5.77 -38.19
CA THR A 182 4.89 -5.22 -39.47
C THR A 182 5.88 -4.08 -39.24
N CYS A 183 7.12 -4.24 -39.68
CA CYS A 183 8.11 -3.18 -39.66
C CYS A 183 7.58 -1.93 -40.41
N PRO A 184 7.44 -0.75 -39.77
CA PRO A 184 6.93 0.45 -40.45
C PRO A 184 7.87 1.00 -41.53
N HIS A 185 9.10 0.48 -41.62
CA HIS A 185 10.09 0.88 -42.62
C HIS A 185 10.15 -0.05 -43.85
N CYS A 186 9.83 -1.34 -43.71
CA CYS A 186 9.92 -2.30 -44.83
C CYS A 186 8.72 -3.24 -44.99
N GLY A 187 7.75 -3.22 -44.08
CA GLY A 187 6.54 -4.05 -44.13
C GLY A 187 6.78 -5.54 -43.86
N GLU A 188 7.97 -5.93 -43.42
CA GLU A 188 8.28 -7.31 -43.05
C GLU A 188 7.56 -7.67 -41.74
N GLU A 189 6.88 -8.82 -41.75
CA GLU A 189 6.27 -9.40 -40.55
C GLU A 189 7.35 -10.15 -39.75
N PHE A 190 7.59 -9.74 -38.52
CA PHE A 190 8.48 -10.49 -37.63
C PHE A 190 7.71 -11.67 -37.03
N ALA A 191 8.24 -12.89 -37.22
CA ALA A 191 7.76 -14.03 -36.44
C ALA A 191 8.27 -13.86 -35.00
N ALA A 192 7.37 -13.94 -34.02
CA ALA A 192 7.75 -14.00 -32.62
C ALA A 192 8.63 -15.25 -32.40
N SER A 193 9.94 -15.08 -32.32
CA SER A 193 10.79 -16.13 -31.77
C SER A 193 10.54 -16.14 -30.28
N ASP A 194 10.03 -17.25 -29.76
CA ASP A 194 9.95 -17.52 -28.33
C ASP A 194 11.32 -17.19 -27.71
N ALA A 195 11.39 -16.09 -26.95
CA ALA A 195 12.51 -15.79 -26.09
C ALA A 195 12.44 -16.74 -24.88
N ALA A 196 12.70 -18.02 -25.15
CA ALA A 196 13.04 -19.01 -24.16
C ALA A 196 14.42 -19.55 -24.55
N ASP A 197 15.36 -19.41 -23.63
CA ASP A 197 16.67 -20.07 -23.57
C ASP A 197 17.72 -19.67 -24.63
N ASP A 198 18.51 -18.63 -24.34
CA ASP A 198 19.95 -18.70 -24.60
C ASP A 198 20.77 -17.90 -23.58
N HIS A 199 20.85 -18.43 -22.36
CA HIS A 199 21.99 -18.18 -21.49
C HIS A 199 22.94 -19.38 -21.58
N THR A 200 23.63 -19.55 -22.72
CA THR A 200 24.93 -20.24 -22.68
C THR A 200 25.90 -19.38 -21.87
N ALA A 201 26.20 -19.86 -20.67
CA ALA A 201 27.26 -19.37 -19.82
C ALA A 201 28.57 -19.27 -20.62
N ASN A 202 29.12 -18.07 -20.66
CA ASN A 202 30.47 -17.82 -21.12
C ASN A 202 31.45 -18.29 -20.02
N GLU A 203 31.77 -19.58 -20.00
CA GLU A 203 32.93 -20.11 -19.29
C GLU A 203 34.07 -20.34 -20.29
N ALA A 204 34.89 -19.31 -20.45
CA ALA A 204 36.29 -19.37 -20.87
C ALA A 204 36.92 -18.14 -20.19
N ASP A 205 37.96 -18.23 -19.37
CA ASP A 205 39.26 -18.79 -19.68
C ASP A 205 40.09 -18.64 -18.38
N ASP A 206 40.62 -19.73 -17.82
CA ASP A 206 41.72 -19.65 -16.86
C ASP A 206 42.59 -20.92 -16.98
N GLY A 207 43.74 -20.75 -17.61
CA GLY A 207 44.95 -21.51 -17.34
C GLY A 207 45.13 -22.83 -18.08
N ASP A 208 45.77 -22.77 -19.24
CA ASP A 208 46.70 -23.81 -19.70
C ASP A 208 47.75 -24.06 -18.59
N ASP A 209 47.67 -25.21 -17.91
CA ASP A 209 48.80 -25.79 -17.18
C ASP A 209 49.17 -27.11 -17.87
N GLU A 210 50.26 -27.02 -18.62
CA GLU A 210 50.81 -28.08 -19.46
C GLU A 210 51.31 -29.25 -18.60
N GLN A 211 50.75 -30.44 -18.85
CA GLN A 211 51.18 -31.70 -18.25
C GLN A 211 52.58 -32.10 -18.76
N ALA A 212 53.45 -32.56 -17.85
CA ALA A 212 54.02 -33.92 -17.84
C ALA A 212 55.43 -33.99 -17.23
N ASP A 213 55.45 -34.37 -15.96
CA ASP A 213 56.25 -35.44 -15.34
C ASP A 213 57.33 -36.22 -16.15
N THR A 214 58.48 -36.39 -15.48
CA THR A 214 59.46 -37.52 -15.48
C THR A 214 60.53 -37.62 -16.60
N GLU A 215 61.79 -37.28 -16.28
CA GLU A 215 62.91 -38.18 -15.87
C GLU A 215 64.20 -37.38 -15.63
#